data_AF-N1WX82-F1
#
_entry.id   AF-N1WX82-F1
#
_cell.length_a   1.000
_cell.length_b   1.000
_cell.length_c   1.000
_cell.angle_alpha   90.00
_cell.angle_beta   90.00
_cell.angle_gamma   90.00
#
_symmetry.space_group_name_H-M   'P 1'
#
loop_
_entity.id
_entity.type
_entity.pdbx_description
1 polymer ?
#
loop_
_entity_poly.entity_id
_entity_poly.type
_entity_poly.pdbx_seq_one_letter_code
_entity_poly.pdbx_strand_id
1 'polypeptide(L)'
;MNLHQRYQIQALLETEISKSEIARILLVVPCTIYRELSRNIAERSRTAGKYVASNAQRRADTRHKNKAKQIMSTKPLKERIAGLLRYEKWSPELNSKHLELDDEACLSHEKIYRWIWDVKKSEKKTDLKFSKLYKNLRHGSRRQKMVFGIFYKNTELEVIINNKV
;
A
#
# COMPACT_ATOMS: atom_id res chain seq x y z
N MET A 1 -3.70 -14.84 -1.31
CA MET A 1 -5.08 -15.29 -1.09
C MET A 1 -6.00 -14.08 -1.12
N ASN A 2 -6.95 -14.05 -2.05
CA ASN A 2 -7.98 -13.00 -2.14
C ASN A 2 -9.18 -13.32 -1.23
N LEU A 3 -10.02 -12.33 -0.91
CA LEU A 3 -11.25 -12.49 -0.12
C LEU A 3 -12.19 -13.54 -0.73
N HIS A 4 -12.38 -13.56 -2.05
CA HIS A 4 -13.20 -14.56 -2.73
C HIS A 4 -12.72 -15.99 -2.45
N GLN A 5 -11.42 -16.23 -2.59
CA GLN A 5 -10.82 -17.54 -2.27
C GLN A 5 -11.01 -17.92 -0.80
N ARG A 6 -10.94 -16.95 0.13
CA ARG A 6 -11.20 -17.21 1.55
C ARG A 6 -12.64 -17.67 1.79
N TYR A 7 -13.63 -17.10 1.11
CA TYR A 7 -15.03 -17.55 1.21
C TYR A 7 -15.20 -18.97 0.65
N GLN A 8 -14.57 -19.29 -0.48
CA GLN A 8 -14.60 -20.64 -1.04
C GLN A 8 -13.99 -21.67 -0.07
N ILE A 9 -12.86 -21.34 0.56
CA ILE A 9 -12.26 -22.21 1.60
C ILE A 9 -13.22 -22.41 2.77
N GLN A 10 -13.91 -21.36 3.21
CA GLN A 10 -14.88 -21.46 4.30
C GLN A 10 -16.02 -22.43 3.95
N ALA A 11 -16.65 -22.27 2.79
CA ALA A 11 -17.72 -23.15 2.33
C ALA A 11 -17.25 -24.61 2.19
N LEU A 12 -16.06 -24.84 1.62
CA LEU A 12 -15.51 -26.19 1.45
C LEU A 12 -15.14 -26.86 2.78
N LEU A 13 -14.73 -26.09 3.80
CA LEU A 13 -14.49 -26.63 5.14
C LEU A 13 -15.78 -27.06 5.84
N GLU A 14 -16.92 -26.43 5.54
CA GLU A 14 -18.23 -26.84 6.07
C GLU A 14 -18.69 -28.17 5.45
N THR A 15 -18.22 -28.52 4.26
CA THR A 15 -18.50 -29.80 3.57
C THR A 15 -17.60 -30.98 4.00
N GLU A 16 -16.81 -30.83 5.07
CA GLU A 16 -15.90 -31.86 5.63
C GLU A 16 -14.84 -32.45 4.66
N ILE A 17 -14.58 -31.76 3.55
CA ILE A 17 -13.57 -32.17 2.57
C ILE A 17 -12.15 -31.96 3.14
N SER A 18 -11.23 -32.86 2.78
CA SER A 18 -9.83 -32.75 3.22
C SER A 18 -9.15 -31.46 2.71
N LYS A 19 -8.23 -30.91 3.50
CA LYS A 19 -7.48 -29.67 3.15
C LYS A 19 -6.68 -29.82 1.85
N SER A 20 -6.18 -31.03 1.59
CA SER A 20 -5.49 -31.37 0.34
C SER A 20 -6.43 -31.37 -0.86
N GLU A 21 -7.68 -31.81 -0.69
CA GLU A 21 -8.69 -31.68 -1.76
C GLU A 21 -9.04 -30.22 -2.02
N ILE A 22 -9.28 -29.44 -0.96
CA ILE A 22 -9.58 -28.01 -1.07
C ILE A 22 -8.50 -27.30 -1.88
N ALA A 23 -7.25 -27.67 -1.67
CA ALA A 23 -6.12 -27.15 -2.43
C ALA A 23 -6.18 -27.52 -3.92
N ARG A 24 -6.55 -28.76 -4.25
CA ARG A 24 -6.77 -29.22 -5.63
C ARG A 24 -7.92 -28.47 -6.31
N ILE A 25 -9.07 -28.33 -5.63
CA ILE A 25 -10.25 -27.62 -6.14
C ILE A 25 -9.93 -26.15 -6.46
N LEU A 26 -9.17 -25.48 -5.58
CA LEU A 26 -8.80 -24.08 -5.73
C LEU A 26 -7.55 -23.85 -6.58
N LEU A 27 -6.94 -24.92 -7.11
CA LEU A 27 -5.70 -24.89 -7.89
C LEU A 27 -4.56 -24.16 -7.16
N VAL A 28 -4.42 -24.41 -5.85
CA VAL A 28 -3.35 -23.86 -5.01
C VAL A 28 -2.54 -24.98 -4.37
N VAL A 29 -1.27 -24.70 -4.05
CA VAL A 29 -0.42 -25.66 -3.34
C VAL A 29 -0.99 -25.94 -1.94
N PRO A 30 -1.04 -27.20 -1.45
CA PRO A 30 -1.59 -27.55 -0.14
C PRO A 30 -1.01 -26.73 1.01
N CYS A 31 0.32 -26.48 0.98
CA CYS A 31 1.00 -25.64 1.98
C CYS A 31 0.38 -24.24 2.13
N THR A 32 -0.21 -23.68 1.08
CA THR A 32 -0.90 -22.39 1.11
C THR A 32 -2.14 -22.45 1.97
N ILE A 33 -2.95 -23.51 1.85
CA ILE A 33 -4.15 -23.74 2.67
C ILE A 33 -3.76 -23.95 4.13
N TYR A 34 -2.80 -24.85 4.42
CA TYR A 34 -2.33 -25.09 5.79
C TYR A 34 -1.81 -23.82 6.47
N ARG A 35 -0.97 -23.04 5.77
CA ARG A 35 -0.45 -21.77 6.29
C ARG A 35 -1.55 -20.73 6.49
N GLU A 36 -2.56 -20.71 5.63
CA GLU A 36 -3.69 -19.81 5.79
C GLU A 36 -4.49 -20.13 7.05
N LEU A 37 -4.86 -21.40 7.24
CA LEU A 37 -5.66 -21.83 8.39
C LEU A 37 -4.91 -21.56 9.70
N SER A 38 -3.65 -21.98 9.79
CA SER A 38 -2.80 -21.74 10.96
C SER A 38 -2.69 -20.25 11.31
N ARG A 39 -2.59 -19.36 10.31
CA ARG A 39 -2.42 -17.91 10.55
C ARG A 39 -3.71 -17.17 10.88
N ASN A 40 -4.87 -17.72 10.57
CA ASN A 40 -6.13 -16.98 10.58
C ASN A 40 -7.24 -17.60 11.40
N ILE A 41 -7.17 -18.87 11.78
CA ILE A 41 -8.05 -19.45 12.80
C ILE A 41 -7.67 -18.82 14.16
N ALA A 42 -8.69 -18.41 14.91
CA ALA A 42 -8.49 -17.85 16.24
C ALA A 42 -8.45 -18.98 17.28
N GLU A 43 -7.60 -18.84 18.30
CA GLU A 43 -7.52 -19.82 19.39
C GLU A 43 -8.37 -19.43 20.60
N ARG A 44 -8.60 -18.13 20.83
CA ARG A 44 -9.16 -17.60 22.08
C ARG A 44 -10.29 -16.58 21.88
N SER A 45 -11.17 -16.78 20.90
CA SER A 45 -12.31 -15.87 20.62
C SER A 45 -13.65 -16.62 20.55
N ARG A 46 -14.77 -15.88 20.44
CA ARG A 46 -16.11 -16.46 20.21
C ARG A 46 -16.17 -17.37 18.97
N THR A 47 -15.25 -17.17 18.04
CA THR A 47 -15.12 -17.97 16.82
C THR A 47 -13.85 -18.83 16.85
N ALA A 48 -13.39 -19.21 18.04
CA ALA A 48 -12.24 -20.07 18.20
C ALA A 48 -12.45 -21.41 17.50
N GLY A 49 -11.38 -21.94 16.89
CA GLY A 49 -11.39 -23.22 16.18
C GLY A 49 -12.13 -23.22 14.83
N LYS A 50 -12.89 -22.17 14.51
CA LYS A 50 -13.62 -22.04 13.23
C LYS A 50 -12.90 -21.09 12.28
N TYR A 51 -12.85 -21.48 11.00
CA TYR A 51 -12.33 -20.61 9.95
C TYR A 51 -13.43 -19.67 9.46
N VAL A 52 -13.19 -18.36 9.57
CA VAL A 52 -14.12 -17.32 9.08
C VAL A 52 -13.39 -16.39 8.12
N ALA A 53 -13.87 -16.33 6.88
CA ALA A 53 -13.24 -15.61 5.79
C ALA A 53 -13.05 -14.11 6.09
N SER A 54 -14.07 -13.45 6.66
CA SER A 54 -14.02 -12.02 7.02
C SER A 54 -12.97 -11.72 8.09
N ASN A 55 -12.88 -12.57 9.12
CA ASN A 55 -11.85 -12.48 10.15
C ASN A 55 -10.45 -12.69 9.59
N ALA A 56 -10.31 -13.67 8.69
CA ALA A 56 -9.05 -14.01 8.06
C ALA A 56 -8.54 -12.85 7.19
N GLN A 57 -9.43 -12.23 6.41
CA GLN A 57 -9.12 -11.03 5.63
C GLN A 57 -8.69 -9.87 6.53
N ARG A 58 -9.48 -9.54 7.55
CA ARG A 58 -9.16 -8.48 8.52
C ARG A 58 -7.80 -8.68 9.19
N ARG A 59 -7.46 -9.92 9.57
CA ARG A 59 -6.14 -10.27 10.15
C ARG A 59 -5.02 -10.08 9.13
N ALA A 60 -5.22 -10.48 7.88
CA ALA A 60 -4.26 -10.25 6.81
C ALA A 60 -4.03 -8.75 6.58
N ASP A 61 -5.10 -7.95 6.49
CA ASP A 61 -5.02 -6.50 6.29
C ASP A 61 -4.31 -5.82 7.46
N THR A 62 -4.62 -6.23 8.69
CA THR A 62 -3.93 -5.74 9.89
C THR A 62 -2.43 -6.06 9.84
N ARG A 63 -2.05 -7.29 9.44
CA ARG A 63 -0.63 -7.63 9.24
C ARG A 63 0.02 -6.78 8.15
N HIS A 64 -0.65 -6.56 7.02
CA HIS A 64 -0.12 -5.72 5.94
C HIS A 64 0.02 -4.25 6.36
N LYS A 65 -0.90 -3.75 7.18
CA LYS A 65 -0.87 -2.41 7.76
C LYS A 65 0.27 -2.26 8.76
N ASN A 66 0.46 -3.25 9.62
CA ASN A 66 1.42 -3.20 10.73
C ASN A 66 2.82 -3.71 10.36
N LYS A 67 2.98 -4.37 9.21
CA LYS A 67 4.29 -4.83 8.72
C LYS A 67 5.25 -3.64 8.71
N ALA A 68 6.38 -3.79 9.40
CA ALA A 68 7.43 -2.78 9.40
C ALA A 68 7.83 -2.47 7.96
N LYS A 69 7.66 -1.21 7.57
CA LYS A 69 8.13 -0.69 6.28
C LYS A 69 9.37 0.14 6.58
N GLN A 70 10.38 0.11 5.71
CA GLN A 70 11.45 1.10 5.74
C GLN A 70 10.85 2.46 5.35
N ILE A 71 10.44 3.22 6.35
CA ILE A 71 9.79 4.51 6.16
C ILE A 71 10.82 5.60 6.43
N MET A 72 10.77 6.66 5.62
CA MET A 72 11.21 8.02 6.00
C MET A 72 10.41 8.57 7.21
N SER A 73 10.13 7.75 8.23
CA SER A 73 9.22 8.11 9.32
C SER A 73 9.97 8.67 10.51
N THR A 74 11.23 8.27 10.69
CA THR A 74 12.03 8.67 11.83
C THR A 74 12.21 10.19 11.79
N LYS A 75 11.78 10.88 12.86
CA LYS A 75 11.90 12.33 13.02
C LYS A 75 13.31 12.87 12.70
N PRO A 76 14.42 12.31 13.22
CA PRO A 76 15.78 12.73 12.89
C PRO A 76 16.06 12.73 11.38
N LEU A 77 15.67 11.67 10.67
CA LEU A 77 15.91 11.55 9.24
C LEU A 77 15.15 12.61 8.43
N LYS A 78 13.91 12.93 8.83
CA LYS A 78 13.14 14.04 8.25
C LYS A 78 13.81 15.39 8.50
N GLU A 79 14.35 15.61 9.69
CA GLU A 79 15.02 16.87 10.04
C GLU A 79 16.34 17.04 9.31
N ARG A 80 17.13 15.96 9.18
CA ARG A 80 18.36 15.91 8.39
C ARG A 80 18.11 16.35 6.95
N ILE A 81 17.19 15.67 6.26
CA ILE A 81 16.83 15.97 4.86
C ILE A 81 16.26 17.39 4.73
N ALA A 82 15.44 17.82 5.68
CA ALA A 82 14.93 19.18 5.69
C ALA A 82 16.04 20.22 5.87
N GLY A 83 17.10 19.91 6.62
CA GLY A 83 18.29 20.73 6.77
C GLY A 83 19.05 20.84 5.45
N LEU A 84 19.39 19.72 4.84
CA LEU A 84 20.09 19.65 3.54
C LEU A 84 19.32 20.41 2.43
N LEU A 85 17.99 20.32 2.41
CA LEU A 85 17.14 21.08 1.48
C LEU A 85 17.12 22.59 1.75
N ARG A 86 17.15 23.01 3.03
CA ARG A 86 17.03 24.43 3.41
C ARG A 86 18.33 25.20 3.32
N TYR A 87 19.40 24.63 3.88
CA TYR A 87 20.69 25.28 4.06
C TYR A 87 21.60 25.01 2.87
N GLU A 88 21.87 23.73 2.57
CA GLU A 88 22.76 23.33 1.48
C GLU A 88 22.12 23.41 0.08
N LYS A 89 20.79 23.60 0.01
CA LYS A 89 19.99 23.65 -1.23
C LYS A 89 20.16 22.42 -2.12
N TRP A 90 20.45 21.27 -1.54
CA TRP A 90 20.63 20.04 -2.29
C TRP A 90 19.32 19.52 -2.88
N SER A 91 19.38 18.96 -4.11
CA SER A 91 18.23 18.29 -4.70
C SER A 91 17.90 16.99 -3.94
N PRO A 92 16.65 16.49 -4.03
CA PRO A 92 16.31 15.18 -3.48
C PRO A 92 17.17 14.03 -4.00
N GLU A 93 17.72 14.12 -5.22
CA GLU A 93 18.65 13.13 -5.78
C GLU A 93 20.00 13.17 -5.06
N LEU A 94 20.52 14.37 -4.78
CA LEU A 94 21.76 14.54 -4.02
C LEU A 94 21.60 14.09 -2.57
N ASN A 95 20.46 14.40 -1.94
CA ASN A 95 20.14 13.91 -0.59
C ASN A 95 20.15 12.38 -0.54
N SER A 96 19.53 11.73 -1.51
CA SER A 96 19.45 10.27 -1.62
C SER A 96 20.84 9.63 -1.69
N LYS A 97 21.72 10.15 -2.56
CA LYS A 97 23.11 9.70 -2.70
C LYS A 97 23.95 9.97 -1.45
N HIS A 98 23.78 11.13 -0.83
CA HIS A 98 24.53 11.48 0.37
C HIS A 98 24.16 10.59 1.57
N LEU A 99 22.87 10.32 1.77
CA LEU A 99 22.41 9.43 2.85
C LEU A 99 22.83 7.97 2.66
N GLU A 100 23.10 7.57 1.41
CA GLU A 100 23.69 6.28 1.08
C GLU A 100 25.19 6.24 1.42
N LEU A 101 25.91 7.33 1.19
CA LEU A 101 27.34 7.45 1.55
C LEU A 101 27.56 7.53 3.07
N ASP A 102 26.65 8.18 3.80
CA ASP A 102 26.73 8.33 5.26
C ASP A 102 26.24 7.07 6.02
N ASP A 103 25.87 5.98 5.32
CA ASP A 103 25.26 4.75 5.87
C ASP A 103 24.00 4.98 6.75
N GLU A 104 23.40 6.17 6.67
CA GLU A 104 22.27 6.56 7.52
C GLU A 104 20.96 5.93 7.06
N ALA A 105 20.70 5.94 5.74
CA ALA A 105 19.51 5.32 5.15
C ALA A 105 19.57 5.20 3.63
N CYS A 106 19.26 4.03 3.10
CA CYS A 106 18.99 3.84 1.67
C CYS A 106 17.57 4.35 1.33
N LEU A 107 17.45 5.64 1.04
CA LEU A 107 16.19 6.28 0.64
C LEU A 107 16.23 6.68 -0.83
N SER A 108 15.27 6.19 -1.63
CA SER A 108 15.07 6.69 -2.98
C SER A 108 14.62 8.15 -2.97
N HIS A 109 15.15 8.93 -3.91
CA HIS A 109 14.74 10.31 -4.17
C HIS A 109 13.23 10.46 -4.39
N GLU A 110 12.54 9.45 -4.95
CA GLU A 110 11.09 9.43 -5.07
C GLU A 110 10.37 9.47 -3.70
N LYS A 111 10.93 8.79 -2.68
CA LYS A 111 10.35 8.83 -1.32
C LYS A 111 10.45 10.24 -0.74
N ILE A 112 11.57 10.92 -0.98
CA ILE A 112 11.78 12.30 -0.54
C ILE A 112 10.79 13.23 -1.24
N TYR A 113 10.61 13.09 -2.56
CA TYR A 113 9.60 13.84 -3.30
C TYR A 113 8.19 13.61 -2.76
N ARG A 114 7.77 12.35 -2.64
CA ARG A 114 6.44 12.00 -2.13
C ARG A 114 6.22 12.58 -0.74
N TRP A 115 7.20 12.47 0.15
CA TRP A 115 7.12 13.05 1.49
C TRP A 115 6.94 14.58 1.48
N ILE A 116 7.71 15.31 0.67
CA ILE A 116 7.58 16.77 0.56
C ILE A 116 6.19 17.18 0.08
N TRP A 117 5.64 16.47 -0.90
CA TRP A 117 4.30 16.74 -1.43
C TRP A 117 3.19 16.32 -0.46
N ASP A 118 3.34 15.21 0.25
CA ASP A 118 2.39 14.75 1.27
C ASP A 118 2.32 15.76 2.41
N VAL A 119 3.47 16.27 2.86
CA VAL A 119 3.57 17.33 3.88
C VAL A 119 2.93 18.63 3.39
N LYS A 120 3.12 19.02 2.13
CA LYS A 120 2.48 20.21 1.55
C LYS A 120 0.95 20.09 1.58
N LYS A 121 0.42 18.90 1.31
CA LYS A 121 -1.02 18.61 1.31
C LYS A 121 -1.58 18.37 2.71
N SER A 122 -0.73 18.05 3.68
CA SER A 122 -1.17 17.71 5.03
C SER A 122 -1.41 18.96 5.88
N GLU A 123 -2.51 18.96 6.61
CA GLU A 123 -2.87 20.01 7.59
C GLU A 123 -2.43 19.65 9.02
N LYS A 124 -1.66 18.56 9.19
CA LYS A 124 -1.22 18.09 10.51
C LYS A 124 -0.25 19.08 11.15
N LYS A 125 -0.49 19.44 12.42
CA LYS A 125 0.40 20.32 13.21
C LYS A 125 1.86 19.85 13.23
N THR A 126 2.10 18.55 13.24
CA THR A 126 3.44 17.95 13.22
C THR A 126 4.20 18.21 11.91
N ASP A 127 3.47 18.33 10.80
CA ASP A 127 4.03 18.47 9.46
C ASP A 127 4.15 19.94 9.04
N LEU A 128 3.52 20.87 9.78
CA LEU A 128 3.60 22.32 9.53
C LEU A 128 5.05 22.83 9.46
N LYS A 129 5.97 22.27 10.27
CA LYS A 129 7.42 22.59 10.24
C LYS A 129 8.05 22.37 8.86
N PHE A 130 7.51 21.41 8.10
CA PHE A 130 8.03 20.99 6.80
C PHE A 130 7.17 21.52 5.62
N SER A 131 6.02 22.14 5.89
CA SER A 131 5.04 22.62 4.89
C SER A 131 5.63 23.48 3.77
N LYS A 132 6.67 24.28 4.06
CA LYS A 132 7.32 25.18 3.10
C LYS A 132 8.49 24.54 2.35
N LEU A 133 8.84 23.28 2.61
CA LEU A 133 10.00 22.62 2.00
C LEU A 133 9.94 22.57 0.47
N TYR A 134 8.75 22.43 -0.11
CA TYR A 134 8.57 22.35 -1.57
C TYR A 134 9.12 23.57 -2.30
N LYS A 135 9.24 24.73 -1.64
CA LYS A 135 9.79 25.96 -2.22
C LYS A 135 11.30 25.86 -2.51
N ASN A 136 12.01 24.96 -1.83
CA ASN A 136 13.43 24.72 -2.09
C ASN A 136 13.66 23.75 -3.25
N LEU A 137 12.60 23.16 -3.83
CA LEU A 137 12.74 22.31 -5.00
C LEU A 137 12.88 23.18 -6.26
N ARG A 138 13.87 22.86 -7.10
CA ARG A 138 14.14 23.54 -8.38
C ARG A 138 12.91 23.69 -9.27
N HIS A 139 12.01 22.71 -9.26
CA HIS A 139 10.77 22.71 -10.05
C HIS A 139 9.50 22.75 -9.20
N GLY A 140 9.59 23.11 -7.91
CA GLY A 140 8.46 23.09 -6.98
C GLY A 140 7.33 24.09 -7.34
N SER A 141 7.69 25.15 -8.06
CA SER A 141 6.75 26.19 -8.53
C SER A 141 6.21 25.94 -9.94
N ARG A 142 6.63 24.86 -10.62
CA ARG A 142 6.16 24.56 -11.97
C ARG A 142 4.72 24.04 -11.88
N ARG A 143 3.77 24.81 -12.44
CA ARG A 143 2.40 24.37 -12.60
C ARG A 143 2.39 23.16 -13.54
N GLN A 144 1.96 21.99 -13.05
CA GLN A 144 1.72 20.86 -13.93
C GLN A 144 0.60 21.26 -14.89
N LYS A 145 0.87 21.21 -16.19
CA LYS A 145 -0.19 21.31 -17.19
C LYS A 145 -1.03 20.04 -17.02
N MET A 146 -2.29 20.19 -16.62
CA MET A 146 -3.23 19.08 -16.74
C MET A 146 -3.42 18.83 -18.23
N VAL A 147 -2.87 17.74 -18.74
CA VAL A 147 -3.31 17.21 -20.03
C VAL A 147 -4.70 16.69 -19.75
N PHE A 148 -5.72 17.35 -20.31
CA PHE A 148 -7.11 16.89 -20.26
C PHE A 148 -7.18 15.60 -21.10
N GLY A 149 -6.80 14.48 -20.49
CA GLY A 149 -6.87 13.17 -21.11
C GLY A 149 -8.32 12.85 -21.42
N ILE A 150 -8.61 12.65 -22.70
CA ILE A 150 -9.93 12.34 -23.25
C ILE A 150 -10.47 11.12 -22.50
N PHE A 151 -11.48 11.37 -21.65
CA PHE A 151 -12.38 10.35 -21.16
C PHE A 151 -13.22 9.88 -22.35
N TYR A 152 -12.70 8.94 -23.15
CA TYR A 152 -13.55 8.18 -24.06
C TYR A 152 -14.51 7.37 -23.20
N LYS A 153 -15.72 7.91 -23.05
CA LYS A 153 -16.84 7.17 -22.50
C LYS A 153 -17.12 6.00 -23.44
N ASN A 154 -16.95 4.78 -22.95
CA ASN A 154 -17.58 3.58 -23.49
C ASN A 154 -19.11 3.68 -23.31
N THR A 155 -19.77 4.62 -23.97
CA THR A 155 -21.24 4.79 -23.91
C THR A 155 -21.93 4.69 -25.26
N GLU A 156 -21.22 4.38 -26.35
CA GLU A 156 -21.84 4.19 -27.67
C GLU A 156 -21.99 2.72 -28.10
N LEU A 157 -21.43 1.76 -27.36
CA LEU A 157 -21.58 0.33 -27.68
C LEU A 157 -22.83 -0.33 -27.05
N GLU A 158 -23.49 0.29 -26.07
CA GLU A 158 -24.74 -0.24 -25.49
C GLU A 158 -26.01 0.14 -26.28
N VAL A 159 -25.93 1.14 -27.17
CA VAL A 159 -27.11 1.60 -27.93
C VAL A 159 -27.38 0.73 -29.17
N ILE A 160 -26.37 0.08 -29.73
CA ILE A 160 -26.52 -0.71 -30.97
C ILE A 160 -27.08 -2.12 -30.69
N ILE A 161 -26.92 -2.65 -29.47
CA ILE A 161 -27.41 -4.01 -29.12
C ILE A 161 -28.93 -4.02 -28.84
N ASN A 162 -29.53 -2.90 -28.43
CA ASN A 162 -30.95 -2.82 -28.07
C ASN A 162 -31.90 -2.41 -29.21
N ASN A 163 -31.41 -2.28 -30.46
CA ASN A 163 -32.23 -1.86 -31.61
C ASN A 163 -32.23 -2.88 -32.77
N LYS A 164 -32.06 -4.16 -32.43
CA LYS A 164 -32.39 -5.31 -33.29
C LYS A 164 -33.39 -6.21 -32.58
N VAL A 165 -34.64 -5.78 -32.53
CA VAL A 165 -35.84 -6.64 -32.46
C VAL A 165 -36.85 -6.08 -33.45
#